data_AF-A0A8H5LGU2-F1
#
_entry.id   AF-A0A8H5LGU2-F1
#
_cell.length_a   1.000
_cell.length_b   1.000
_cell.length_c   1.000
_cell.angle_alpha   90.00
_cell.angle_beta   90.00
_cell.angle_gamma   90.00
#
_symmetry.space_group_name_H-M   'P 1'
#
loop_
_entity.id
_entity.type
_entity.pdbx_description
1 polymer ?
#
loop_
_entity_poly.entity_id
_entity_poly.type
_entity_poly.pdbx_seq_one_letter_code
_entity_poly.pdbx_strand_id
1 'polypeptide(L)'
;MSAHEDINANVHLHVLMHGLWGTTNHLESAARVFSARHGNSSQKLGGGSASDSQDSGLLDASEHVQLLPVTVNQGTKTYDGIDWGAERAAKEILEAVHQIEKESKQIRVTKFSITGYSLGGLYARYVIAILHATGFFVNIQPLNFVTIATPHLGMPRVHTLFGRISRSLGRFMLGNTGRQLFALDDWGGTGRPWLEVAADKGSVFWKALNAFKRIDIYANAVNDLMVPYVTGAFEDNEQFTKMIAQIQVEFEPGYEPVLKSWSVLDQSPPKNLSFKEHIESWKPQPFLGPFIQWNFPYNVILMGILPITLSMVSLSLPFVYLSSSRASRRRVSVLQKEMHAEESFIERMKSFTASIGEQIEEVAEDVVEQTLPLSGCSSAEANTKTLTQAPGSSKSKIRVELSPSQRKMARNLNQLANLQKHLVWIHPTRNSHAAIICREELQIPGHKVGRGVLEHWTDHFAL
;
A
#
# COMPACT_ATOMS: atom_id res chain seq x y z
N MET A 1 22.06 11.31 -43.05
CA MET A 1 20.59 11.38 -42.96
C MET A 1 20.16 10.46 -41.83
N SER A 2 20.04 11.01 -40.62
CA SER A 2 19.46 10.30 -39.47
C SER A 2 17.96 10.29 -39.69
N ALA A 3 17.38 9.11 -39.92
CA ALA A 3 15.94 8.95 -39.89
C ALA A 3 15.50 9.17 -38.44
N HIS A 4 14.87 10.31 -38.16
CA HIS A 4 14.00 10.43 -37.00
C HIS A 4 12.90 9.39 -37.21
N GLU A 5 12.99 8.25 -36.53
CA GLU A 5 11.85 7.32 -36.40
C GLU A 5 10.82 8.07 -35.54
N ASP A 6 9.80 8.64 -36.18
CA ASP A 6 8.75 9.41 -35.50
C ASP A 6 7.98 8.50 -34.53
N ILE A 7 8.09 8.79 -33.23
CA ILE A 7 7.30 8.16 -32.17
C ILE A 7 5.87 8.67 -32.33
N ASN A 8 4.94 7.78 -32.65
CA ASN A 8 3.54 8.14 -32.89
C ASN A 8 2.64 7.94 -31.66
N ALA A 9 3.09 7.22 -30.62
CA ALA A 9 2.29 6.96 -29.43
C ALA A 9 3.11 6.91 -28.13
N ASN A 10 2.65 7.69 -27.13
CA ASN A 10 3.20 7.71 -25.78
C ASN A 10 2.28 6.92 -24.84
N VAL A 11 2.87 6.02 -24.06
CA VAL A 11 2.16 5.18 -23.08
C VAL A 11 2.49 5.62 -21.67
N HIS A 12 1.44 5.77 -20.87
CA HIS A 12 1.50 5.88 -19.43
C HIS A 12 1.27 4.49 -18.82
N LEU A 13 2.33 3.87 -18.32
CA LEU A 13 2.23 2.58 -17.62
C LEU A 13 1.76 2.78 -16.18
N HIS A 14 0.65 2.16 -15.81
CA HIS A 14 0.12 2.18 -14.44
C HIS A 14 0.11 0.78 -13.83
N VAL A 15 0.89 0.62 -12.76
CA VAL A 15 1.11 -0.69 -12.11
C VAL A 15 0.22 -0.85 -10.87
N LEU A 16 -0.45 -2.00 -10.73
CA LEU A 16 -1.26 -2.34 -9.56
C LEU A 16 -0.63 -3.48 -8.75
N MET A 17 -0.47 -3.29 -7.43
CA MET A 17 0.13 -4.28 -6.52
C MET A 17 -0.83 -4.69 -5.40
N HIS A 18 -1.12 -5.99 -5.34
CA HIS A 18 -2.02 -6.57 -4.32
C HIS A 18 -1.35 -6.74 -2.94
N GLY A 19 -2.18 -6.98 -1.92
CA GLY A 19 -1.75 -7.18 -0.53
C GLY A 19 -1.32 -8.60 -0.17
N LEU A 20 -1.11 -8.84 1.12
CA LEU A 20 -0.75 -10.16 1.68
C LEU A 20 -1.80 -11.22 1.31
N TRP A 21 -1.34 -12.41 0.89
CA TRP A 21 -2.18 -13.53 0.40
C TRP A 21 -3.04 -13.17 -0.82
N GLY A 22 -2.75 -12.06 -1.48
CA GLY A 22 -3.55 -11.56 -2.57
C GLY A 22 -3.31 -12.25 -3.90
N THR A 23 -4.21 -11.93 -4.82
CA THR A 23 -4.10 -12.15 -6.26
C THR A 23 -4.49 -10.85 -6.98
N THR A 24 -4.34 -10.80 -8.30
CA THR A 24 -4.82 -9.66 -9.10
C THR A 24 -6.33 -9.44 -8.96
N ASN A 25 -7.11 -10.50 -8.71
CA ASN A 25 -8.56 -10.41 -8.50
C ASN A 25 -8.93 -9.52 -7.31
N HIS A 26 -8.07 -9.41 -6.29
CA HIS A 26 -8.33 -8.50 -5.17
C HIS A 26 -8.39 -7.03 -5.59
N LEU A 27 -7.78 -6.67 -6.72
CA LEU A 27 -7.79 -5.32 -7.27
C LEU A 27 -8.68 -5.22 -8.52
N GLU A 28 -9.51 -6.22 -8.80
CA GLU A 28 -10.38 -6.23 -9.99
C GLU A 28 -11.34 -5.04 -9.99
N SER A 29 -11.98 -4.73 -8.85
CA SER A 29 -12.85 -3.56 -8.72
C SER A 29 -12.10 -2.25 -8.97
N ALA A 30 -10.88 -2.12 -8.44
CA ALA A 30 -10.02 -0.95 -8.63
C ALA A 30 -9.62 -0.80 -10.11
N ALA A 31 -9.18 -1.89 -10.75
CA ALA A 31 -8.84 -1.93 -12.16
C ALA A 31 -10.05 -1.59 -13.05
N ARG A 32 -11.22 -2.14 -12.73
CA ARG A 32 -12.47 -1.90 -13.47
C ARG A 32 -12.91 -0.43 -13.39
N VAL A 33 -12.89 0.17 -12.20
CA VAL A 33 -13.22 1.60 -12.02
C VAL A 33 -12.20 2.48 -12.76
N PHE A 34 -10.91 2.14 -12.67
CA PHE A 34 -9.85 2.86 -13.39
C PHE A 34 -10.01 2.80 -14.91
N SER A 35 -10.16 1.59 -15.47
CA SER A 35 -10.33 1.40 -16.92
C SER A 35 -11.62 2.01 -17.45
N ALA A 36 -12.69 2.05 -16.65
CA ALA A 36 -13.93 2.72 -17.04
C ALA A 36 -13.76 4.24 -17.18
N ARG A 37 -12.81 4.84 -16.46
CA ARG A 37 -12.57 6.29 -16.45
C ARG A 37 -11.54 6.73 -17.49
N HIS A 38 -10.43 6.00 -17.61
CA HIS A 38 -9.28 6.39 -18.43
C HIS A 38 -9.13 5.58 -19.73
N GLY A 39 -10.02 4.61 -19.97
CA GLY A 39 -9.85 3.62 -21.03
C GLY A 39 -8.73 2.63 -20.71
N ASN A 40 -8.69 1.51 -21.44
CA ASN A 40 -7.60 0.55 -21.33
C ASN A 40 -7.46 -0.20 -22.66
N SER A 41 -6.28 -0.19 -23.27
CA SER A 41 -5.96 -1.12 -24.37
C SER A 41 -5.20 -2.30 -23.78
N SER A 42 -5.89 -3.11 -22.98
CA SER A 42 -5.33 -4.40 -22.57
C SER A 42 -5.66 -5.44 -23.64
N GLN A 43 -4.66 -5.78 -24.44
CA GLN A 43 -4.63 -7.01 -25.23
C GLN A 43 -4.85 -8.23 -24.32
N LYS A 44 -5.69 -9.15 -24.81
CA LYS A 44 -5.84 -10.52 -24.35
C LYS A 44 -4.47 -11.21 -24.19
N LEU A 45 -3.95 -11.33 -22.98
CA LEU A 45 -2.98 -12.38 -22.62
C LEU A 45 -3.72 -13.49 -21.87
N GLY A 46 -4.25 -14.44 -22.63
CA GLY A 46 -4.92 -15.65 -22.12
C GLY A 46 -5.79 -16.28 -23.20
N GLY A 47 -5.35 -17.42 -23.75
CA GLY A 47 -5.96 -18.08 -24.90
C GLY A 47 -7.45 -18.39 -24.75
N GLY A 48 -8.22 -18.09 -25.80
CA GLY A 48 -9.64 -18.41 -25.91
C GLY A 48 -10.30 -17.72 -27.11
N SER A 49 -10.35 -18.46 -28.22
CA SER A 49 -11.09 -18.31 -29.49
C SER A 49 -11.31 -16.91 -30.10
N ALA A 50 -10.84 -16.80 -31.35
CA ALA A 50 -11.16 -15.75 -32.30
C ALA A 50 -12.67 -15.66 -32.56
N SER A 51 -13.18 -14.42 -32.55
CA SER A 51 -14.28 -13.99 -33.40
C SER A 51 -13.97 -12.55 -33.82
N ASP A 52 -14.21 -12.30 -35.10
CA ASP A 52 -13.71 -11.20 -35.89
C ASP A 52 -14.20 -9.83 -35.44
N SER A 53 -13.28 -8.88 -35.37
CA SER A 53 -13.53 -7.48 -35.73
C SER A 53 -12.22 -6.88 -36.21
N GLN A 54 -12.03 -6.89 -37.53
CA GLN A 54 -11.12 -5.99 -38.20
C GLN A 54 -11.63 -4.56 -37.97
N ASP A 55 -10.98 -3.83 -37.08
CA ASP A 55 -11.02 -2.37 -37.13
C ASP A 55 -9.60 -1.85 -36.95
N SER A 56 -8.93 -1.68 -38.09
CA SER A 56 -7.67 -0.95 -38.21
C SER A 56 -7.96 0.54 -38.12
N GLY A 57 -8.31 0.99 -36.92
CA GLY A 57 -8.46 2.39 -36.56
C GLY A 57 -7.09 2.98 -36.20
N LEU A 58 -6.72 4.09 -36.84
CA LEU A 58 -5.55 4.89 -36.48
C LEU A 58 -5.53 5.13 -34.97
N LEU A 59 -4.38 4.88 -34.33
CA LEU A 59 -4.12 5.22 -32.94
C LEU A 59 -4.30 6.73 -32.79
N ASP A 60 -5.44 7.14 -32.20
CA ASP A 60 -5.76 8.53 -31.96
C ASP A 60 -4.73 9.12 -30.97
N ALA A 61 -4.34 10.37 -31.17
CA ALA A 61 -3.22 11.04 -30.50
C ALA A 61 -3.46 11.33 -28.99
N SER A 62 -4.41 10.65 -28.36
CA SER A 62 -4.71 10.73 -26.94
C SER A 62 -3.76 9.86 -26.12
N GLU A 63 -3.21 10.44 -25.07
CA GLU A 63 -2.37 9.78 -24.08
C GLU A 63 -2.97 8.44 -23.59
N HIS A 64 -2.22 7.35 -23.83
CA HIS A 64 -2.72 6.00 -23.59
C HIS A 64 -2.29 5.46 -22.23
N VAL A 65 -3.22 5.16 -21.32
CA VAL A 65 -2.89 4.50 -20.05
C VAL A 65 -2.99 2.99 -20.18
N GLN A 66 -1.87 2.31 -19.96
CA GLN A 66 -1.81 0.85 -19.93
C GLN A 66 -1.72 0.35 -18.49
N LEU A 67 -2.70 -0.44 -18.07
CA LEU A 67 -2.78 -0.98 -16.73
C LEU A 67 -2.04 -2.33 -16.62
N LEU A 68 -1.16 -2.48 -15.63
CA LEU A 68 -0.41 -3.70 -15.35
C LEU A 68 -0.66 -4.20 -13.92
N PRO A 69 -1.58 -5.15 -13.72
CA PRO A 69 -1.73 -5.87 -12.45
C PRO A 69 -0.58 -6.86 -12.25
N VAL A 70 0.26 -6.64 -11.23
CA VAL A 70 1.43 -7.48 -10.94
C VAL A 70 1.00 -8.89 -10.48
N THR A 71 1.57 -9.92 -11.10
CA THR A 71 1.18 -11.32 -10.86
C THR A 71 2.24 -12.15 -10.13
N VAL A 72 3.49 -11.69 -10.05
CA VAL A 72 4.59 -12.51 -9.54
C VAL A 72 4.54 -12.81 -8.03
N ASN A 73 3.78 -12.06 -7.24
CA ASN A 73 3.75 -12.16 -5.77
C ASN A 73 2.52 -12.83 -5.17
N GLN A 74 1.74 -13.58 -5.96
CA GLN A 74 0.48 -14.15 -5.49
C GLN A 74 0.62 -15.22 -4.39
N GLY A 75 -0.37 -15.29 -3.51
CA GLY A 75 -0.53 -16.35 -2.52
C GLY A 75 0.64 -16.46 -1.54
N THR A 76 1.29 -17.63 -1.45
CA THR A 76 2.37 -17.86 -0.47
C THR A 76 3.69 -17.17 -0.82
N LYS A 77 3.83 -16.63 -2.03
CA LYS A 77 5.02 -15.84 -2.43
C LYS A 77 5.11 -14.51 -1.67
N THR A 78 4.00 -14.04 -1.10
CA THR A 78 3.99 -12.85 -0.23
C THR A 78 4.77 -13.02 1.08
N TYR A 79 5.26 -14.22 1.40
CA TYR A 79 6.00 -14.52 2.63
C TYR A 79 7.51 -14.35 2.44
N ASP A 80 7.96 -14.26 1.18
CA ASP A 80 9.39 -14.28 0.80
C ASP A 80 10.14 -13.02 1.25
N GLY A 81 9.41 -11.96 1.62
CA GLY A 81 9.98 -10.66 1.96
C GLY A 81 9.51 -9.58 1.00
N ILE A 82 9.54 -8.35 1.48
CA ILE A 82 9.23 -7.11 0.75
C ILE A 82 10.29 -6.86 -0.32
N ASP A 83 11.55 -7.03 0.04
CA ASP A 83 12.72 -7.03 -0.85
C ASP A 83 12.55 -7.99 -2.04
N TRP A 84 12.43 -9.30 -1.79
CA TRP A 84 12.33 -10.30 -2.86
C TRP A 84 11.07 -10.16 -3.70
N GLY A 85 9.95 -9.78 -3.08
CA GLY A 85 8.73 -9.52 -3.83
C GLY A 85 8.87 -8.29 -4.72
N ALA A 86 9.54 -7.24 -4.25
CA ALA A 86 9.78 -6.04 -5.03
C ALA A 86 10.74 -6.28 -6.20
N GLU A 87 11.81 -7.06 -6.01
CA GLU A 87 12.72 -7.42 -7.10
C GLU A 87 11.99 -8.17 -8.23
N ARG A 88 11.17 -9.16 -7.88
CA ARG A 88 10.35 -9.88 -8.86
C ARG A 88 9.39 -8.95 -9.59
N ALA A 89 8.73 -8.04 -8.86
CA ALA A 89 7.80 -7.09 -9.44
C ALA A 89 8.50 -6.07 -10.34
N ALA A 90 9.67 -5.57 -9.95
CA ALA A 90 10.49 -4.69 -10.77
C ALA A 90 10.89 -5.37 -12.08
N LYS A 91 11.27 -6.65 -12.04
CA LYS A 91 11.55 -7.45 -13.23
C LYS A 91 10.30 -7.58 -14.15
N GLU A 92 9.14 -7.92 -13.60
CA GLU A 92 7.87 -8.00 -14.35
C GLU A 92 7.51 -6.66 -15.01
N ILE A 93 7.73 -5.54 -14.32
CA ILE A 93 7.51 -4.18 -14.87
C ILE A 93 8.47 -3.88 -16.01
N LEU A 94 9.77 -4.16 -15.83
CA LEU A 94 10.77 -3.94 -16.88
C LEU A 94 10.49 -4.80 -18.10
N GLU A 95 10.13 -6.08 -17.91
CA GLU A 95 9.73 -6.97 -19.01
C GLU A 95 8.49 -6.47 -19.74
N ALA A 96 7.48 -5.96 -19.01
CA ALA A 96 6.29 -5.36 -19.61
C ALA A 96 6.63 -4.12 -20.45
N VAL A 97 7.47 -3.21 -19.95
CA VAL A 97 7.93 -2.04 -20.71
C VAL A 97 8.63 -2.48 -22.00
N HIS A 98 9.58 -3.41 -21.92
CA HIS A 98 10.27 -3.92 -23.10
C HIS A 98 9.29 -4.56 -24.10
N GLN A 99 8.29 -5.29 -23.62
CA GLN A 99 7.30 -5.92 -24.48
C GLN A 99 6.43 -4.90 -25.21
N ILE A 100 5.95 -3.87 -24.49
CA ILE A 100 5.16 -2.76 -25.07
C ILE A 100 5.93 -2.05 -26.18
N GLU A 101 7.20 -1.72 -25.93
CA GLU A 101 8.03 -1.02 -26.92
C GLU A 101 8.50 -1.92 -28.08
N LYS A 102 8.51 -3.24 -27.87
CA LYS A 102 8.84 -4.22 -28.91
C LYS A 102 7.71 -4.43 -29.91
N GLU A 103 6.45 -4.28 -29.48
CA GLU A 103 5.27 -4.46 -30.34
C GLU A 103 5.24 -3.45 -31.49
N SER A 104 5.72 -2.23 -31.27
CA SER A 104 5.95 -1.25 -32.33
C SER A 104 7.04 -0.27 -31.93
N LYS A 105 8.00 -0.05 -32.83
CA LYS A 105 9.04 0.98 -32.67
C LYS A 105 8.50 2.40 -32.50
N GLN A 106 7.23 2.61 -32.83
CA GLN A 106 6.56 3.92 -32.72
C GLN A 106 5.88 4.13 -31.36
N ILE A 107 5.93 3.13 -30.46
CA ILE A 107 5.36 3.20 -29.10
C ILE A 107 6.49 3.37 -28.09
N ARG A 108 6.34 4.33 -27.17
CA ARG A 108 7.28 4.52 -26.06
C ARG A 108 6.55 4.68 -24.74
N VAL A 109 7.06 4.01 -23.70
CA VAL A 109 6.58 4.25 -22.34
C VAL A 109 7.26 5.51 -21.83
N THR A 110 6.51 6.58 -21.59
CA THR A 110 7.06 7.89 -21.19
C THR A 110 6.61 8.32 -19.81
N LYS A 111 5.56 7.69 -19.26
CA LYS A 111 5.01 8.01 -17.95
C LYS A 111 4.81 6.74 -17.14
N PHE A 112 5.00 6.86 -15.82
CA PHE A 112 4.89 5.75 -14.90
C PHE A 112 4.10 6.14 -13.65
N SER A 113 3.16 5.28 -13.28
CA SER A 113 2.44 5.35 -12.01
C SER A 113 2.36 3.98 -11.36
N ILE A 114 2.26 3.96 -10.03
CA ILE A 114 2.15 2.72 -9.26
C ILE A 114 1.14 2.89 -8.12
N THR A 115 0.30 1.88 -7.93
CA THR A 115 -0.68 1.84 -6.86
C THR A 115 -0.58 0.53 -6.10
N GLY A 116 -0.39 0.63 -4.79
CA GLY A 116 -0.27 -0.53 -3.92
C GLY A 116 -1.34 -0.57 -2.84
N TYR A 117 -2.00 -1.72 -2.70
CA TYR A 117 -2.95 -1.98 -1.62
C TYR A 117 -2.31 -2.80 -0.51
N SER A 118 -2.45 -2.38 0.75
CA SER A 118 -1.93 -3.10 1.91
C SER A 118 -0.42 -3.36 1.76
N LEU A 119 0.04 -4.61 1.90
CA LEU A 119 1.43 -5.02 1.63
C LEU A 119 1.94 -4.57 0.23
N GLY A 120 1.05 -4.48 -0.76
CA GLY A 120 1.35 -4.00 -2.11
C GLY A 120 1.95 -2.59 -2.13
N GLY A 121 1.55 -1.71 -1.20
CA GLY A 121 2.16 -0.38 -1.08
C GLY A 121 3.60 -0.41 -0.57
N LEU A 122 3.95 -1.39 0.29
CA LEU A 122 5.34 -1.57 0.70
C LEU A 122 6.19 -2.16 -0.43
N TYR A 123 5.64 -3.09 -1.21
CA TYR A 123 6.28 -3.53 -2.45
C TYR A 123 6.51 -2.35 -3.38
N ALA A 124 5.50 -1.50 -3.61
CA ALA A 124 5.60 -0.33 -4.47
C ALA A 124 6.73 0.61 -4.02
N ARG A 125 6.86 0.90 -2.72
CA ARG A 125 7.96 1.73 -2.18
C ARG A 125 9.34 1.17 -2.48
N TYR A 126 9.49 -0.15 -2.45
CA TYR A 126 10.76 -0.80 -2.74
C TYR A 126 11.01 -0.86 -4.26
N VAL A 127 9.99 -1.21 -5.06
CA VAL A 127 10.05 -1.25 -6.52
C VAL A 127 10.52 0.09 -7.10
N ILE A 128 9.93 1.21 -6.66
CA ILE A 128 10.34 2.52 -7.19
C ILE A 128 11.79 2.85 -6.86
N ALA A 129 12.32 2.35 -5.74
CA ALA A 129 13.71 2.54 -5.38
C ALA A 129 14.64 1.73 -6.29
N ILE A 130 14.25 0.51 -6.65
CA ILE A 130 14.95 -0.31 -7.66
C ILE A 130 14.96 0.43 -8.99
N LEU A 131 13.78 0.84 -9.48
CA LEU A 131 13.64 1.53 -10.76
C LEU A 131 14.44 2.84 -10.80
N HIS A 132 14.40 3.62 -9.72
CA HIS A 132 15.19 4.84 -9.59
C HIS A 132 16.69 4.54 -9.62
N ALA A 133 17.16 3.52 -8.89
CA ALA A 133 18.58 3.14 -8.87
C ALA A 133 19.08 2.61 -10.22
N THR A 134 18.21 2.01 -11.03
CA THR A 134 18.57 1.51 -12.37
C THR A 134 18.40 2.55 -13.47
N GLY A 135 18.14 3.82 -13.14
CA GLY A 135 17.99 4.89 -14.12
C GLY A 135 16.69 4.84 -14.93
N PHE A 136 15.69 4.07 -14.49
CA PHE A 136 14.40 3.94 -15.20
C PHE A 136 13.70 5.29 -15.37
N PHE A 137 13.77 6.15 -14.36
CA PHE A 137 13.11 7.46 -14.36
C PHE A 137 13.91 8.57 -15.09
N VAL A 138 15.00 8.23 -15.79
CA VAL A 138 15.73 9.19 -16.65
C VAL A 138 14.89 9.56 -17.88
N ASN A 139 14.26 8.57 -18.49
CA ASN A 139 13.46 8.74 -19.71
C ASN A 139 11.94 8.63 -19.46
N ILE A 140 11.55 8.19 -18.27
CA ILE A 140 10.16 7.91 -17.90
C ILE A 140 9.77 8.80 -16.73
N GLN A 141 8.75 9.62 -16.90
CA GLN A 141 8.29 10.55 -15.88
C GLN A 141 7.48 9.82 -14.78
N PRO A 142 7.91 9.85 -13.50
CA PRO A 142 7.12 9.32 -12.40
C PRO A 142 5.98 10.29 -12.05
N LEU A 143 4.73 9.88 -12.27
CA LEU A 143 3.55 10.72 -12.05
C LEU A 143 2.86 10.43 -10.72
N ASN A 144 2.23 9.26 -10.57
CA ASN A 144 1.42 8.95 -9.38
C ASN A 144 2.04 7.81 -8.57
N PHE A 145 2.30 8.07 -7.29
CA PHE A 145 2.54 7.04 -6.29
C PHE A 145 1.34 6.99 -5.36
N VAL A 146 0.58 5.89 -5.39
CA VAL A 146 -0.65 5.77 -4.60
C VAL A 146 -0.58 4.56 -3.68
N THR A 147 -1.00 4.74 -2.43
CA THR A 147 -1.16 3.61 -1.51
C THR A 147 -2.53 3.61 -0.86
N ILE A 148 -3.10 2.43 -0.69
CA ILE A 148 -4.42 2.25 -0.08
C ILE A 148 -4.29 1.25 1.07
N ALA A 149 -4.62 1.68 2.29
CA ALA A 149 -4.53 0.90 3.52
C ALA A 149 -3.17 0.21 3.71
N THR A 150 -2.06 0.91 3.45
CA THR A 150 -0.70 0.36 3.53
C THR A 150 -0.05 0.59 4.91
N PRO A 151 0.56 -0.42 5.56
CA PRO A 151 1.21 -0.25 6.86
C PRO A 151 2.62 0.35 6.71
N HIS A 152 2.70 1.63 6.38
CA HIS A 152 3.95 2.29 6.01
C HIS A 152 5.01 2.38 7.12
N LEU A 153 4.57 2.42 8.38
CA LEU A 153 5.43 2.42 9.57
C LEU A 153 5.64 1.01 10.12
N GLY A 154 5.21 -0.01 9.38
CA GLY A 154 5.10 -1.39 9.86
C GLY A 154 3.96 -1.56 10.86
N MET A 155 4.03 -2.66 11.62
CA MET A 155 3.03 -3.03 12.62
C MET A 155 3.42 -2.48 14.00
N PRO A 156 2.66 -1.52 14.56
CA PRO A 156 2.95 -0.95 15.86
C PRO A 156 2.65 -1.91 17.00
N ARG A 157 3.13 -1.60 18.21
CA ARG A 157 2.82 -2.39 19.40
C ARG A 157 1.37 -2.17 19.78
N VAL A 158 0.58 -3.23 19.70
CA VAL A 158 -0.81 -3.27 20.15
C VAL A 158 -0.90 -4.04 21.46
N HIS A 159 -1.32 -3.37 22.53
CA HIS A 159 -1.45 -3.96 23.86
C HIS A 159 -2.75 -4.78 24.04
N THR A 160 -3.06 -5.67 23.10
CA THR A 160 -4.18 -6.63 23.19
C THR A 160 -3.65 -8.05 23.37
N LEU A 161 -4.47 -8.98 23.88
CA LEU A 161 -4.12 -10.41 23.97
C LEU A 161 -3.74 -10.97 22.59
N PHE A 162 -4.48 -10.58 21.55
CA PHE A 162 -4.16 -10.89 20.15
C PHE A 162 -2.87 -10.18 19.68
N GLY A 163 -2.60 -8.95 20.11
CA GLY A 163 -1.35 -8.21 19.83
C GLY A 163 -0.10 -8.82 20.46
N ARG A 164 -0.23 -9.41 21.65
CA ARG A 164 0.86 -10.17 22.31
C ARG A 164 1.12 -11.49 21.60
N ILE A 165 0.06 -12.16 21.13
CA ILE A 165 0.13 -13.40 20.35
C ILE A 165 0.70 -13.10 18.94
N SER A 166 0.24 -12.06 18.26
CA SER A 166 0.70 -11.67 16.92
C SER A 166 2.16 -11.24 16.90
N ARG A 167 2.71 -10.68 17.98
CA ARG A 167 4.15 -10.44 18.12
C ARG A 167 4.95 -11.75 18.20
N SER A 168 4.45 -12.73 18.94
CA SER A 168 5.12 -14.02 19.15
C SER A 168 4.99 -14.96 17.94
N LEU A 169 3.85 -14.92 17.24
CA LEU A 169 3.53 -15.75 16.09
C LEU A 169 3.88 -15.06 14.76
N GLY A 170 3.73 -13.74 14.64
CA GLY A 170 3.97 -12.98 13.40
C GLY A 170 5.42 -13.08 12.89
N ARG A 171 6.39 -13.17 13.81
CA ARG A 171 7.81 -13.45 13.49
C ARG A 171 8.04 -14.79 12.79
N PHE A 172 7.14 -15.76 12.97
CA PHE A 172 7.26 -17.13 12.42
C PHE A 172 6.25 -17.43 11.33
N MET A 173 5.06 -16.83 11.38
CA MET A 173 3.93 -17.19 10.52
C MET A 173 3.95 -16.51 9.15
N LEU A 174 4.58 -15.33 8.99
CA LEU A 174 4.61 -14.60 7.71
C LEU A 174 5.97 -14.60 7.00
N GLY A 175 6.88 -15.52 7.37
CA GLY A 175 8.20 -15.60 6.75
C GLY A 175 9.03 -14.32 6.95
N ASN A 176 9.77 -13.92 5.91
CA ASN A 176 10.59 -12.70 5.93
C ASN A 176 9.74 -11.43 5.94
N THR A 177 8.60 -11.45 5.24
CA THR A 177 7.65 -10.32 5.25
C THR A 177 7.19 -9.98 6.65
N GLY A 178 6.92 -10.98 7.49
CA GLY A 178 6.61 -10.77 8.90
C GLY A 178 7.73 -10.06 9.65
N ARG A 179 8.99 -10.46 9.44
CA ARG A 179 10.14 -9.81 10.08
C ARG A 179 10.24 -8.33 9.69
N GLN A 180 10.09 -8.02 8.40
CA GLN A 180 10.14 -6.65 7.89
C GLN A 180 8.96 -5.80 8.38
N LEU A 181 7.73 -6.34 8.37
CA LEU A 181 6.55 -5.62 8.88
C LEU A 181 6.69 -5.25 10.36
N PHE A 182 7.35 -6.06 11.17
CA PHE A 182 7.61 -5.78 12.58
C PHE A 182 8.96 -5.06 12.83
N ALA A 183 9.65 -4.63 11.77
CA ALA A 183 10.97 -4.00 11.84
C ALA A 183 11.99 -4.83 12.66
N LEU A 184 12.07 -6.12 12.36
CA LEU A 184 12.96 -7.12 13.00
C LEU A 184 14.01 -7.67 12.03
N ASP A 185 14.02 -7.18 10.79
CA ASP A 185 15.04 -7.47 9.79
C ASP A 185 16.29 -6.59 9.97
N ASP A 186 17.35 -6.97 9.28
CA ASP A 186 18.56 -6.19 9.12
C ASP A 186 18.79 -6.01 7.63
N TRP A 187 18.51 -4.81 7.12
CA TRP A 187 18.59 -4.53 5.71
C TRP A 187 20.04 -4.26 5.31
N GLY A 188 20.57 -5.07 4.39
CA GLY A 188 21.90 -4.89 3.81
C GLY A 188 23.07 -5.01 4.80
N GLY A 189 22.84 -5.58 5.99
CA GLY A 189 23.84 -5.67 7.07
C GLY A 189 24.10 -4.34 7.78
N THR A 190 23.18 -3.39 7.70
CA THR A 190 23.31 -2.05 8.28
C THR A 190 23.03 -2.01 9.79
N GLY A 191 22.56 -3.13 10.36
CA GLY A 191 22.04 -3.21 11.72
C GLY A 191 20.66 -2.55 11.88
N ARG A 192 20.01 -2.17 10.77
CA ARG A 192 18.76 -1.40 10.78
C ARG A 192 17.68 -2.09 9.92
N PRO A 193 16.42 -2.10 10.37
CA PRO A 193 15.30 -2.60 9.58
C PRO A 193 15.08 -1.79 8.30
N TRP A 194 14.66 -2.45 7.22
CA TRP A 194 14.41 -1.81 5.93
C TRP A 194 13.45 -0.63 6.04
N LEU A 195 12.36 -0.76 6.80
CA LEU A 195 11.36 0.30 6.96
C LEU A 195 11.98 1.61 7.46
N GLU A 196 12.96 1.53 8.37
CA GLU A 196 13.64 2.71 8.90
C GLU A 196 14.52 3.36 7.85
N VAL A 197 15.31 2.55 7.13
CA VAL A 197 16.18 3.01 6.05
C VAL A 197 15.33 3.65 4.96
N ALA A 198 14.21 3.03 4.59
CA ALA A 198 13.32 3.49 3.54
C ALA A 198 12.58 4.79 3.86
N ALA A 199 12.58 5.22 5.12
CA ALA A 199 12.02 6.50 5.55
C ALA A 199 13.09 7.57 5.82
N ASP A 200 14.38 7.25 5.74
CA ASP A 200 15.44 8.25 5.87
C ASP A 200 15.56 9.07 4.59
N LYS A 201 15.59 10.41 4.74
CA LYS A 201 15.60 11.37 3.62
C LYS A 201 16.75 11.17 2.63
N GLY A 202 17.91 10.75 3.11
CA GLY A 202 19.08 10.51 2.27
C GLY A 202 19.03 9.19 1.48
N SER A 203 18.11 8.29 1.83
CA SER A 203 18.03 6.97 1.20
C SER A 203 17.52 7.05 -0.23
N VAL A 204 17.92 6.09 -1.07
CA VAL A 204 17.39 5.93 -2.43
C VAL A 204 15.86 5.73 -2.42
N PHE A 205 15.31 5.09 -1.40
CA PHE A 205 13.88 4.89 -1.23
C PHE A 205 13.13 6.20 -1.07
N TRP A 206 13.63 7.10 -0.21
CA TRP A 206 13.00 8.41 0.00
C TRP A 206 13.15 9.28 -1.23
N LYS A 207 14.33 9.31 -1.86
CA LYS A 207 14.58 10.05 -3.10
C LYS A 207 13.65 9.58 -4.24
N ALA A 208 13.53 8.27 -4.43
CA ALA A 208 12.63 7.69 -5.42
C ALA A 208 11.16 8.04 -5.17
N LEU A 209 10.71 7.98 -3.90
CA LEU A 209 9.36 8.36 -3.53
C LEU A 209 9.10 9.86 -3.76
N ASN A 210 10.05 10.71 -3.39
CA ASN A 210 9.94 12.17 -3.56
C ASN A 210 10.05 12.63 -5.02
N ALA A 211 10.48 11.77 -5.95
CA ALA A 211 10.53 12.07 -7.37
C ALA A 211 9.13 12.09 -8.03
N PHE A 212 8.13 11.47 -7.42
CA PHE A 212 6.78 11.41 -7.98
C PHE A 212 6.09 12.78 -7.90
N LYS A 213 5.45 13.19 -9.01
CA LYS A 213 4.68 14.43 -9.11
C LYS A 213 3.52 14.47 -8.10
N ARG A 214 2.92 13.32 -7.81
CA ARG A 214 1.79 13.18 -6.89
C ARG A 214 1.96 11.93 -6.02
N ILE A 215 1.80 12.10 -4.70
CA ILE A 215 1.89 11.02 -3.71
C ILE A 215 0.58 10.99 -2.92
N ASP A 216 -0.32 10.06 -3.22
CA ASP A 216 -1.57 9.90 -2.47
C ASP A 216 -1.49 8.71 -1.50
N ILE A 217 -1.92 8.95 -0.26
CA ILE A 217 -2.16 7.87 0.70
C ILE A 217 -3.63 7.86 1.10
N TYR A 218 -4.29 6.72 0.94
CA TYR A 218 -5.65 6.48 1.41
C TYR A 218 -5.58 5.60 2.65
N ALA A 219 -5.92 6.16 3.79
CA ALA A 219 -5.84 5.48 5.08
C ALA A 219 -7.23 5.36 5.71
N ASN A 220 -7.58 4.14 6.13
CA ASN A 220 -8.77 3.95 6.96
C ASN A 220 -8.58 4.69 8.29
N ALA A 221 -9.48 5.63 8.59
CA ALA A 221 -9.53 6.32 9.87
C ALA A 221 -10.04 5.40 10.99
N VAL A 222 -10.95 4.48 10.65
CA VAL A 222 -11.60 3.57 11.60
C VAL A 222 -11.72 2.15 11.07
N ASN A 223 -11.86 1.21 12.02
CA ASN A 223 -12.22 -0.19 11.80
C ASN A 223 -11.27 -1.00 10.89
N ASP A 224 -10.06 -0.54 10.62
CA ASP A 224 -9.08 -1.36 9.92
C ASP A 224 -8.35 -2.25 10.93
N LEU A 225 -8.71 -3.53 10.92
CA LEU A 225 -8.14 -4.51 11.85
C LEU A 225 -6.73 -4.99 11.44
N MET A 226 -6.31 -4.69 10.21
CA MET A 226 -5.05 -5.17 9.64
C MET A 226 -3.99 -4.08 9.64
N VAL A 227 -4.39 -2.84 9.34
CA VAL A 227 -3.50 -1.69 9.17
C VAL A 227 -4.03 -0.54 10.02
N PRO A 228 -3.47 -0.33 11.23
CA PRO A 228 -3.87 0.76 12.10
C PRO A 228 -3.73 2.13 11.44
N TYR A 229 -4.63 3.06 11.78
CA TYR A 229 -4.63 4.44 11.27
C TYR A 229 -3.26 5.10 11.33
N VAL A 230 -2.58 5.02 12.48
CA VAL A 230 -1.24 5.62 12.69
C VAL A 230 -0.20 5.20 11.66
N THR A 231 -0.24 3.94 11.21
CA THR A 231 0.71 3.44 10.20
C THR A 231 0.25 3.75 8.78
N GLY A 232 -1.05 3.71 8.52
CA GLY A 232 -1.64 4.04 7.23
C GLY A 232 -1.49 5.52 6.85
N ALA A 233 -1.66 6.42 7.82
CA ALA A 233 -1.75 7.85 7.60
C ALA A 233 -0.45 8.63 7.96
N PHE A 234 0.63 7.95 8.35
CA PHE A 234 1.85 8.58 8.90
C PHE A 234 1.59 9.43 10.15
N GLU A 235 0.72 8.97 11.04
CA GLU A 235 0.34 9.73 12.23
C GLU A 235 1.02 9.18 13.47
N ASP A 236 1.38 10.06 14.40
CA ASP A 236 2.10 9.69 15.61
C ASP A 236 1.18 9.20 16.73
N ASN A 237 -0.10 9.57 16.67
CA ASN A 237 -1.10 9.34 17.70
C ASN A 237 -2.42 8.82 17.11
N GLU A 238 -3.03 7.88 17.83
CA GLU A 238 -4.35 7.33 17.50
C GLU A 238 -5.46 8.30 17.94
N GLN A 239 -6.18 8.86 16.98
CA GLN A 239 -7.19 9.91 17.23
C GLN A 239 -8.63 9.38 17.16
N PHE A 240 -8.90 8.38 16.32
CA PHE A 240 -10.26 7.98 15.99
C PHE A 240 -10.83 6.90 16.90
N THR A 241 -10.07 5.83 17.17
CA THR A 241 -10.60 4.62 17.82
C THR A 241 -11.20 4.88 19.22
N LYS A 242 -10.72 5.90 19.95
CA LYS A 242 -11.21 6.22 21.30
C LYS A 242 -12.48 7.07 21.31
N MET A 243 -12.77 7.74 20.20
CA MET A 243 -13.76 8.82 20.15
C MET A 243 -14.79 8.60 19.05
N ILE A 244 -14.89 7.39 18.47
CA ILE A 244 -15.77 7.10 17.34
C ILE A 244 -17.21 7.60 17.58
N ALA A 245 -17.73 7.47 18.81
CA ALA A 245 -19.07 7.92 19.18
C ALA A 245 -19.23 9.45 19.31
N GLN A 246 -18.13 10.19 19.35
CA GLN A 246 -18.07 11.64 19.54
C GLN A 246 -17.55 12.37 18.29
N ILE A 247 -17.25 11.66 17.21
CA ILE A 247 -16.71 12.25 15.99
C ILE A 247 -17.85 12.53 15.01
N GLN A 248 -17.96 13.79 14.61
CA GLN A 248 -18.74 14.20 13.46
C GLN A 248 -17.82 14.25 12.24
N VAL A 249 -18.27 13.65 11.13
CA VAL A 249 -17.51 13.59 9.87
C VAL A 249 -18.26 14.33 8.76
N GLU A 250 -17.51 15.02 7.92
CA GLU A 250 -17.95 15.59 6.65
C GLU A 250 -17.21 14.86 5.53
N PHE A 251 -17.97 14.31 4.58
CA PHE A 251 -17.40 13.61 3.44
C PHE A 251 -17.09 14.57 2.28
N GLU A 252 -16.14 14.17 1.45
CA GLU A 252 -15.94 14.79 0.15
C GLU A 252 -17.17 14.55 -0.73
N PRO A 253 -17.83 15.62 -1.27
CA PRO A 253 -19.06 15.47 -2.03
C PRO A 253 -18.89 14.55 -3.24
N GLY A 254 -19.69 13.48 -3.30
CA GLY A 254 -19.67 12.51 -4.41
C GLY A 254 -18.59 11.43 -4.28
N TYR A 255 -17.80 11.46 -3.21
CA TYR A 255 -16.74 10.50 -2.93
C TYR A 255 -16.89 9.83 -1.57
N GLU A 256 -18.10 9.76 -1.01
CA GLU A 256 -18.38 9.04 0.23
C GLU A 256 -17.82 7.60 0.11
N PRO A 257 -16.86 7.20 0.97
CA PRO A 257 -16.62 7.62 2.35
C PRO A 257 -15.30 8.39 2.60
N VAL A 258 -14.74 9.07 1.60
CA VAL A 258 -13.53 9.91 1.76
C VAL A 258 -13.88 11.14 2.60
N LEU A 259 -13.07 11.43 3.63
CA LEU A 259 -13.28 12.55 4.54
C LEU A 259 -12.74 13.86 3.95
N LYS A 260 -13.58 14.89 4.03
CA LYS A 260 -13.19 16.29 3.82
C LYS A 260 -12.74 16.93 5.13
N SER A 261 -13.53 16.75 6.18
CA SER A 261 -13.24 17.30 7.51
C SER A 261 -13.85 16.41 8.60
N TRP A 262 -13.35 16.55 9.83
CA TRP A 262 -13.93 15.90 10.99
C TRP A 262 -13.74 16.79 12.23
N SER A 263 -14.65 16.67 13.19
CA SER A 263 -14.60 17.40 14.45
C SER A 263 -15.04 16.51 15.61
N VAL A 264 -14.43 16.73 16.78
CA VAL A 264 -14.90 16.15 18.03
C VAL A 264 -16.07 16.98 18.53
N LEU A 265 -17.20 16.34 18.81
CA LEU A 265 -18.30 16.94 19.53
C LEU A 265 -17.88 17.15 20.98
N ASP A 266 -17.93 18.40 21.46
CA ASP A 266 -17.58 18.82 22.82
C ASP A 266 -18.59 18.36 23.89
N GLN A 267 -19.46 17.41 23.53
CA GLN A 267 -20.48 16.89 24.43
C GLN A 267 -19.85 15.93 25.43
N SER A 268 -20.26 16.08 26.70
CA SER A 268 -19.93 15.16 27.78
C SER A 268 -20.05 13.71 27.31
N PRO A 269 -19.16 12.80 27.75
CA PRO A 269 -19.16 11.42 27.29
C PRO A 269 -20.61 10.89 27.35
N PRO A 270 -21.14 10.32 26.25
CA PRO A 270 -22.49 9.79 26.28
C PRO A 270 -22.58 8.88 27.51
N LYS A 271 -23.65 9.03 28.31
CA LYS A 271 -23.90 8.15 29.46
C LYS A 271 -23.54 6.75 29.02
N ASN A 272 -22.63 6.08 29.75
CA ASN A 272 -22.21 4.71 29.43
C ASN A 272 -23.46 3.94 29.00
N LEU A 273 -23.49 3.52 27.74
CA LEU A 273 -24.58 2.70 27.22
C LEU A 273 -24.81 1.61 28.25
N SER A 274 -26.04 1.52 28.75
CA SER A 274 -26.45 0.45 29.64
C SER A 274 -26.02 -0.87 29.01
N PHE A 275 -25.62 -1.86 29.81
CA PHE A 275 -25.24 -3.18 29.28
C PHE A 275 -26.31 -3.75 28.32
N LYS A 276 -27.60 -3.42 28.55
CA LYS A 276 -28.71 -3.69 27.62
C LYS A 276 -28.59 -2.95 26.29
N GLU A 277 -28.34 -1.64 26.30
CA GLU A 277 -28.20 -0.82 25.08
C GLU A 277 -26.92 -1.17 24.29
N HIS A 278 -25.85 -1.58 24.99
CA HIS A 278 -24.64 -2.13 24.37
C HIS A 278 -24.92 -3.48 23.69
N ILE A 279 -25.75 -4.34 24.29
CA ILE A 279 -26.17 -5.60 23.68
C ILE A 279 -27.19 -5.37 22.55
N GLU A 280 -28.05 -4.35 22.62
CA GLU A 280 -29.05 -4.05 21.57
C GLU A 280 -28.43 -3.35 20.35
N SER A 281 -27.39 -2.52 20.56
CA SER A 281 -26.59 -1.92 19.46
C SER A 281 -25.70 -2.95 18.77
N TRP A 282 -25.33 -4.03 19.46
CA TRP A 282 -24.93 -5.26 18.81
C TRP A 282 -26.17 -5.86 18.16
N LYS A 283 -26.47 -5.48 16.93
CA LYS A 283 -27.19 -6.42 16.04
C LYS A 283 -26.14 -7.48 15.69
N PRO A 284 -26.12 -8.67 16.32
CA PRO A 284 -25.31 -9.75 15.78
C PRO A 284 -25.85 -9.99 14.37
N GLN A 285 -25.11 -9.57 13.35
CA GLN A 285 -25.22 -10.30 12.12
C GLN A 285 -24.86 -11.73 12.50
N PRO A 286 -25.78 -12.69 12.31
CA PRO A 286 -25.56 -14.05 12.80
C PRO A 286 -24.22 -14.50 12.20
N PHE A 287 -23.29 -14.85 13.09
CA PHE A 287 -21.91 -15.20 12.74
C PHE A 287 -21.87 -16.35 11.72
N LEU A 288 -22.91 -17.17 11.74
CA LEU A 288 -23.34 -17.98 10.61
C LEU A 288 -24.37 -17.18 9.81
N GLY A 289 -23.96 -16.67 8.64
CA GLY A 289 -24.90 -16.13 7.64
C GLY A 289 -25.90 -17.19 7.13
N PRO A 290 -26.37 -17.13 5.87
CA PRO A 290 -27.53 -17.90 5.35
C PRO A 290 -27.49 -19.43 5.51
N PHE A 291 -26.40 -20.01 6.02
CA PHE A 291 -26.25 -21.43 6.33
C PHE A 291 -27.18 -21.95 7.45
N ILE A 292 -27.62 -21.10 8.39
CA ILE A 292 -28.66 -21.48 9.38
C ILE A 292 -30.05 -21.56 8.73
N GLN A 293 -30.24 -20.94 7.57
CA GLN A 293 -31.53 -20.86 6.86
C GLN A 293 -31.78 -22.05 5.93
N TRP A 294 -30.91 -23.07 5.92
CA TRP A 294 -31.13 -24.27 5.12
C TRP A 294 -32.30 -25.10 5.69
N ASN A 295 -33.11 -25.67 4.79
CA ASN A 295 -34.26 -26.48 5.18
C ASN A 295 -33.81 -27.78 5.89
N PHE A 296 -34.67 -28.29 6.76
CA PHE A 296 -34.50 -29.61 7.35
C PHE A 296 -34.37 -30.69 6.25
N PRO A 297 -33.45 -31.68 6.39
CA PRO A 297 -32.57 -31.95 7.54
C PRO A 297 -31.16 -31.31 7.43
N TYR A 298 -30.88 -30.54 6.38
CA TYR A 298 -29.54 -30.05 6.08
C TYR A 298 -28.98 -29.11 7.16
N ASN A 299 -29.83 -28.32 7.82
CA ASN A 299 -29.44 -27.47 8.95
C ASN A 299 -28.90 -28.27 10.15
N VAL A 300 -29.52 -29.42 10.49
CA VAL A 300 -29.09 -30.29 11.59
C VAL A 300 -27.75 -30.96 11.26
N ILE A 301 -27.60 -31.44 10.02
CA ILE A 301 -26.34 -32.04 9.53
C ILE A 301 -25.21 -31.01 9.60
N LEU A 302 -25.45 -29.78 9.12
CA LEU A 302 -24.47 -28.72 9.17
C LEU A 302 -24.05 -28.38 10.60
N MET A 303 -25.00 -28.25 11.53
CA MET A 303 -24.72 -27.99 12.95
C MET A 303 -23.91 -29.11 13.60
N GLY A 304 -24.13 -30.37 13.23
CA GLY A 304 -23.33 -31.50 13.71
C GLY A 304 -21.90 -31.53 13.15
N ILE A 305 -21.72 -31.14 11.89
CA ILE A 305 -20.41 -31.13 11.21
C ILE A 305 -19.61 -29.86 11.52
N LEU A 306 -20.25 -28.75 11.85
CA LEU A 306 -19.61 -27.45 12.08
C LEU A 306 -18.53 -27.48 13.18
N PRO A 307 -18.74 -28.11 14.37
CA PRO A 307 -17.68 -28.21 15.38
C PRO A 307 -16.48 -29.03 14.89
N ILE A 308 -16.72 -30.09 14.12
CA ILE A 308 -15.67 -30.97 13.58
C ILE A 308 -14.87 -30.22 12.51
N THR A 309 -15.54 -29.57 11.57
CA THR A 309 -14.89 -28.79 10.52
C THR A 309 -14.15 -27.59 11.09
N LEU A 310 -14.73 -26.86 12.04
CA LEU A 310 -14.06 -25.77 12.73
C LEU A 310 -12.82 -26.27 13.50
N SER A 311 -12.92 -27.42 14.16
CA SER A 311 -11.78 -28.05 14.85
C SER A 311 -10.68 -28.46 13.85
N MET A 312 -11.04 -29.12 12.74
CA MET A 312 -10.08 -29.49 11.69
C MET A 312 -9.40 -28.27 11.06
N VAL A 313 -10.16 -27.22 10.75
CA VAL A 313 -9.62 -25.96 10.22
C VAL A 313 -8.67 -25.33 11.25
N SER A 314 -9.06 -25.26 12.53
CA SER A 314 -8.22 -24.70 13.58
C SER A 314 -6.90 -25.46 13.78
N LEU A 315 -6.91 -26.80 13.65
CA LEU A 315 -5.72 -27.64 13.76
C LEU A 315 -4.85 -27.57 12.50
N SER A 316 -5.45 -27.44 11.32
CA SER A 316 -4.74 -27.39 10.03
C SER A 316 -4.11 -26.02 9.74
N LEU A 317 -4.72 -24.92 10.21
CA LEU A 317 -4.24 -23.56 9.94
C LEU A 317 -2.77 -23.35 10.36
N PRO A 318 -2.34 -23.68 11.60
CA PRO A 318 -0.93 -23.59 11.99
C PRO A 318 -0.01 -24.41 11.08
N PHE A 319 -0.45 -25.60 10.66
CA PHE A 319 0.32 -26.46 9.76
C PHE A 319 0.48 -25.84 8.36
N VAL A 320 -0.59 -25.28 7.80
CA VAL A 320 -0.57 -24.58 6.50
C VAL A 320 0.34 -23.35 6.56
N TYR A 321 0.24 -22.54 7.62
CA TYR A 321 1.12 -21.38 7.82
C TYR A 321 2.58 -21.80 7.94
N LEU A 322 2.86 -22.83 8.74
CA LEU A 322 4.23 -23.31 8.94
C LEU A 322 4.80 -23.91 7.66
N SER A 323 4.00 -24.66 6.91
CA SER A 323 4.36 -25.21 5.59
C SER A 323 4.69 -24.09 4.60
N SER A 324 3.83 -23.08 4.50
CA SER A 324 4.02 -21.92 3.62
C SER A 324 5.27 -21.12 4.00
N SER A 325 5.49 -20.91 5.30
CA SER A 325 6.67 -20.25 5.86
C SER A 325 7.96 -21.05 5.58
N ARG A 326 7.91 -22.40 5.63
CA ARG A 326 9.04 -23.27 5.24
C ARG A 326 9.31 -23.22 3.74
N ALA A 327 8.27 -23.27 2.90
CA ALA A 327 8.41 -23.17 1.45
C ALA A 327 9.03 -21.84 1.04
N SER A 328 8.60 -20.75 1.68
CA SER A 328 9.19 -19.42 1.54
C SER A 328 10.68 -19.39 1.89
N ARG A 329 11.05 -19.91 3.07
CA ARG A 329 12.48 -20.01 3.47
C ARG A 329 13.32 -20.78 2.46
N ARG A 330 12.80 -21.87 1.89
CA ARG A 330 13.50 -22.63 0.84
C ARG A 330 13.72 -21.78 -0.42
N ARG A 331 12.68 -21.11 -0.92
CA ARG A 331 12.79 -20.21 -2.09
C ARG A 331 13.81 -19.10 -1.86
N VAL A 332 13.68 -18.39 -0.74
CA VAL A 332 14.62 -17.31 -0.38
C VAL A 332 16.04 -17.83 -0.26
N SER A 333 16.26 -19.02 0.32
CA SER A 333 17.62 -19.59 0.43
C SER A 333 18.24 -19.94 -0.93
N VAL A 334 17.43 -20.25 -1.95
CA VAL A 334 17.91 -20.46 -3.32
C VAL A 334 18.26 -19.11 -3.95
N LEU A 335 17.36 -18.13 -3.85
CA LEU A 335 17.59 -16.78 -4.38
C LEU A 335 18.81 -16.11 -3.74
N GLN A 336 19.03 -16.28 -2.43
CA GLN A 336 20.23 -15.77 -1.75
C GLN A 336 21.51 -16.40 -2.30
N LYS A 337 21.48 -17.72 -2.58
CA LYS A 337 22.64 -18.41 -3.18
C LYS A 337 22.91 -17.95 -4.60
N GLU A 338 21.87 -17.70 -5.39
CA GLU A 338 21.97 -17.14 -6.74
C GLU A 338 22.48 -15.70 -6.69
N MET A 339 22.02 -14.88 -5.74
CA MET A 339 22.50 -13.50 -5.56
C MET A 339 23.95 -13.40 -5.08
N HIS A 340 24.43 -14.33 -4.26
CA HIS A 340 25.86 -14.40 -3.92
C HIS A 340 26.75 -14.72 -5.14
N ALA A 341 26.16 -15.17 -6.26
CA ALA A 341 26.84 -15.27 -7.55
C ALA A 341 26.67 -13.99 -8.42
N GLU A 342 25.71 -13.11 -8.09
CA GLU A 342 25.36 -11.88 -8.79
C GLU A 342 25.48 -10.61 -7.88
N GLU A 343 26.48 -10.56 -6.99
CA GLU A 343 26.74 -9.48 -5.99
C GLU A 343 26.60 -8.04 -6.53
N SER A 344 26.75 -7.90 -7.85
CA SER A 344 26.53 -6.72 -8.66
C SER A 344 25.26 -5.89 -8.39
N PHE A 345 24.11 -6.43 -7.93
CA PHE A 345 22.89 -5.59 -7.78
C PHE A 345 22.85 -4.76 -6.49
N ILE A 346 23.15 -5.37 -5.34
CA ILE A 346 23.24 -4.64 -4.07
C ILE A 346 24.45 -3.72 -4.09
N GLU A 347 25.57 -4.15 -4.70
CA GLU A 347 26.70 -3.27 -4.92
C GLU A 347 26.39 -2.14 -5.90
N ARG A 348 25.63 -2.35 -6.99
CA ARG A 348 25.14 -1.27 -7.85
C ARG A 348 24.24 -0.30 -7.10
N MET A 349 23.36 -0.77 -6.24
CA MET A 349 22.55 0.13 -5.40
C MET A 349 23.41 0.92 -4.41
N LYS A 350 24.37 0.26 -3.75
CA LYS A 350 25.31 0.91 -2.80
C LYS A 350 26.24 1.90 -3.51
N SER A 351 26.79 1.53 -4.67
CA SER A 351 27.69 2.37 -5.48
C SER A 351 26.95 3.52 -6.14
N PHE A 352 25.70 3.33 -6.61
CA PHE A 352 24.85 4.42 -7.10
C PHE A 352 24.50 5.42 -5.98
N THR A 353 24.23 4.93 -4.76
CA THR A 353 24.04 5.82 -3.60
C THR A 353 25.31 6.57 -3.19
N ALA A 354 26.49 5.96 -3.38
CA ALA A 354 27.78 6.61 -3.10
C ALA A 354 28.18 7.61 -4.19
N SER A 355 27.99 7.25 -5.47
CA SER A 355 28.27 8.10 -6.65
C SER A 355 27.40 9.35 -6.68
N ILE A 356 26.14 9.28 -6.25
CA ILE A 356 25.31 10.48 -6.07
C ILE A 356 25.80 11.30 -4.85
N GLY A 357 26.41 10.68 -3.86
CA GLY A 357 27.06 11.38 -2.74
C GLY A 357 28.24 12.22 -3.22
N GLU A 358 29.12 11.65 -4.05
CA GLU A 358 30.27 12.34 -4.64
C GLU A 358 29.88 13.42 -5.65
N GLN A 359 28.88 13.18 -6.50
CA GLN A 359 28.39 14.19 -7.45
C GLN A 359 27.70 15.39 -6.78
N ILE A 360 27.25 15.24 -5.53
CA ILE A 360 26.71 16.36 -4.73
C ILE A 360 27.84 17.15 -4.05
N GLU A 361 28.98 16.51 -3.70
CA GLU A 361 30.16 17.21 -3.18
C GLU A 361 30.91 17.97 -4.29
N GLU A 362 31.05 17.39 -5.48
CA GLU A 362 31.72 18.04 -6.63
C GLU A 362 30.93 19.26 -7.16
N VAL A 363 29.59 19.21 -7.12
CA VAL A 363 28.73 20.36 -7.48
C VAL A 363 28.60 21.36 -6.32
N ALA A 364 28.86 20.95 -5.08
CA ALA A 364 28.88 21.86 -3.93
C ALA A 364 30.19 22.64 -3.81
N GLU A 365 31.33 22.11 -4.25
CA GLU A 365 32.60 22.85 -4.27
C GLU A 365 32.61 23.95 -5.36
N ASP A 366 31.96 23.74 -6.50
CA ASP A 366 31.88 24.74 -7.59
C ASP A 366 30.92 25.92 -7.31
N VAL A 367 30.12 25.85 -6.24
CA VAL A 367 29.15 26.90 -5.87
C VAL A 367 29.55 27.67 -4.60
N VAL A 368 30.58 27.22 -3.86
CA VAL A 368 30.96 27.80 -2.55
C VAL A 368 32.03 28.90 -2.65
N GLU A 369 32.67 29.15 -3.80
CA GLU A 369 33.72 30.18 -3.91
C GLU A 369 33.24 31.61 -4.20
N GLN A 370 31.92 31.85 -4.32
CA GLN A 370 31.40 33.22 -4.45
C GLN A 370 30.17 33.44 -3.56
N THR A 371 30.41 33.69 -2.26
CA THR A 371 29.91 34.86 -1.48
C THR A 371 29.78 34.56 0.01
N LEU A 372 30.52 35.31 0.82
CA LEU A 372 30.28 35.64 2.23
C LEU A 372 30.61 37.13 2.40
N PRO A 373 30.06 37.90 3.37
CA PRO A 373 29.79 37.43 4.74
C PRO A 373 28.48 37.91 5.43
N LEU A 374 28.08 37.10 6.42
CA LEU A 374 27.44 37.41 7.72
C LEU A 374 26.57 38.68 7.88
N SER A 375 25.32 38.51 8.31
CA SER A 375 24.73 39.15 9.52
C SER A 375 23.25 38.79 9.74
N GLY A 376 22.92 38.40 10.98
CA GLY A 376 21.82 38.98 11.76
C GLY A 376 20.35 38.67 11.43
N CYS A 377 19.75 37.83 12.28
CA CYS A 377 18.44 38.00 12.93
C CYS A 377 17.14 37.98 12.10
N SER A 378 16.25 37.07 12.50
CA SER A 378 14.82 37.26 12.78
C SER A 378 13.93 36.20 12.14
N SER A 379 13.24 35.49 13.03
CA SER A 379 12.14 34.56 12.80
C SER A 379 11.02 35.17 11.96
N ALA A 380 10.63 34.50 10.89
CA ALA A 380 9.39 34.75 10.16
C ALA A 380 8.61 33.42 10.02
N GLU A 381 7.34 33.49 10.43
CA GLU A 381 6.37 32.41 10.57
C GLU A 381 5.98 31.81 9.21
N ALA A 382 6.04 30.48 9.11
CA ALA A 382 5.42 29.73 8.01
C ALA A 382 4.05 29.19 8.46
N ASN A 383 3.00 29.67 7.80
CA ASN A 383 1.61 29.27 7.97
C ASN A 383 1.42 27.79 7.58
N THR A 384 1.43 26.90 8.57
CA THR A 384 0.92 25.52 8.46
C THR A 384 -0.38 25.46 9.24
N LYS A 385 -1.52 25.23 8.56
CA LYS A 385 -2.81 24.96 9.20
C LYS A 385 -2.69 23.66 9.99
N THR A 386 -2.35 23.81 11.26
CA THR A 386 -2.19 22.74 12.23
C THR A 386 -3.50 22.66 13.01
N LEU A 387 -4.26 21.58 12.83
CA LEU A 387 -5.41 21.27 13.67
C LEU A 387 -4.88 20.83 15.05
N THR A 388 -4.82 21.76 16.00
CA THR A 388 -4.37 21.50 17.38
C THR A 388 -5.56 21.21 18.31
N GLN A 389 -5.43 20.19 19.17
CA GLN A 389 -6.07 20.20 20.49
C GLN A 389 -5.41 19.28 21.54
N ALA A 390 -5.80 19.55 22.80
CA ALA A 390 -5.06 19.45 24.07
C ALA A 390 -5.08 18.05 24.77
N PRO A 391 -4.23 17.82 25.81
CA PRO A 391 -4.01 16.50 26.38
C PRO A 391 -5.06 16.15 27.47
N GLY A 392 -5.98 15.26 27.15
CA GLY A 392 -6.92 14.65 28.10
C GLY A 392 -6.63 13.16 28.33
N SER A 393 -6.10 12.81 29.50
CA SER A 393 -5.85 11.43 29.90
C SER A 393 -7.15 10.71 30.29
N SER A 394 -7.59 9.73 29.50
CA SER A 394 -8.61 8.76 29.92
C SER A 394 -8.23 7.33 29.50
N LYS A 395 -8.33 6.41 30.45
CA LYS A 395 -7.87 5.02 30.38
C LYS A 395 -8.87 4.15 29.61
N SER A 396 -8.49 3.65 28.42
CA SER A 396 -9.21 2.62 27.64
C SER A 396 -8.24 1.57 27.07
N LYS A 397 -8.70 0.32 26.90
CA LYS A 397 -7.96 -0.95 26.86
C LYS A 397 -7.15 -1.28 25.59
N ILE A 398 -7.24 -0.50 24.50
CA ILE A 398 -6.43 -0.73 23.28
C ILE A 398 -5.51 0.48 23.08
N ARG A 399 -4.23 0.31 23.42
CA ARG A 399 -3.19 1.31 23.17
C ARG A 399 -2.33 0.83 22.01
N VAL A 400 -2.45 1.52 20.87
CA VAL A 400 -1.46 1.44 19.80
C VAL A 400 -0.30 2.36 20.20
N GLU A 401 0.90 1.81 20.25
CA GLU A 401 2.09 2.55 20.68
C GLU A 401 3.19 2.42 19.62
N LEU A 402 3.55 3.58 19.04
CA LEU A 402 4.67 3.66 18.10
C LEU A 402 6.01 3.62 18.86
N SER A 403 7.01 2.96 18.28
CA SER A 403 8.39 3.08 18.73
C SER A 403 8.98 4.47 18.42
N PRO A 404 10.09 4.88 19.06
CA PRO A 404 10.80 6.13 18.68
C PRO A 404 11.20 6.15 17.20
N SER A 405 11.62 4.99 16.68
CA SER A 405 11.94 4.80 15.27
C SER A 405 10.71 5.02 14.38
N GLN A 406 9.56 4.42 14.72
CA GLN A 406 8.30 4.64 13.98
C GLN A 406 7.86 6.11 13.96
N ARG A 407 8.03 6.83 15.07
CA ARG A 407 7.79 8.28 15.11
C ARG A 407 8.78 9.07 14.24
N LYS A 408 10.04 8.65 14.15
CA LYS A 408 11.01 9.25 13.21
C LYS A 408 10.57 9.00 11.76
N MET A 409 10.19 7.76 11.43
CA MET A 409 9.68 7.41 10.10
C MET A 409 8.48 8.27 9.71
N ALA A 410 7.48 8.39 10.59
CA ALA A 410 6.30 9.24 10.37
C ALA A 410 6.69 10.70 10.10
N ARG A 411 7.56 11.28 10.95
CA ARG A 411 8.05 12.65 10.77
C ARG A 411 8.75 12.86 9.43
N ASN A 412 9.56 11.91 8.98
CA ASN A 412 10.25 12.03 7.69
C ASN A 412 9.32 11.88 6.49
N LEU A 413 8.37 10.95 6.55
CA LEU A 413 7.41 10.71 5.47
C LEU A 413 6.42 11.88 5.32
N ASN A 414 6.06 12.54 6.43
CA ASN A 414 5.25 13.76 6.41
C ASN A 414 5.95 14.98 5.76
N GLN A 415 7.23 14.88 5.42
CA GLN A 415 7.99 15.96 4.78
C GLN A 415 8.16 15.76 3.27
N LEU A 416 7.48 14.76 2.68
CA LEU A 416 7.39 14.59 1.23
C LEU A 416 6.64 15.78 0.62
N ALA A 417 7.23 16.42 -0.39
CA ALA A 417 6.72 17.68 -0.94
C ALA A 417 5.32 17.55 -1.58
N ASN A 418 5.07 16.44 -2.28
CA ASN A 418 3.84 16.20 -3.05
C ASN A 418 2.86 15.26 -2.34
N LEU A 419 2.96 15.14 -1.01
CA LEU A 419 2.11 14.23 -0.22
C LEU A 419 0.70 14.77 -0.03
N GLN A 420 -0.28 13.94 -0.38
CA GLN A 420 -1.70 14.14 -0.14
C GLN A 420 -2.22 12.98 0.70
N LYS A 421 -2.86 13.30 1.84
CA LYS A 421 -3.45 12.29 2.73
C LYS A 421 -4.95 12.32 2.65
N HIS A 422 -5.53 11.17 2.34
CA HIS A 422 -6.97 10.97 2.25
C HIS A 422 -7.39 10.02 3.36
N LEU A 423 -8.19 10.51 4.29
CA LEU A 423 -8.73 9.69 5.37
C LEU A 423 -10.07 9.11 4.94
N VAL A 424 -10.28 7.82 5.21
CA VAL A 424 -11.48 7.12 4.79
C VAL A 424 -12.25 6.64 6.02
N TRP A 425 -13.53 7.02 6.12
CA TRP A 425 -14.38 6.69 7.25
C TRP A 425 -15.43 5.64 6.87
N ILE A 426 -15.06 4.36 7.03
CA ILE A 426 -15.97 3.23 6.78
C ILE A 426 -16.50 2.67 8.11
N HIS A 427 -17.68 3.15 8.49
CA HIS A 427 -18.41 2.74 9.68
C HIS A 427 -19.89 2.53 9.33
N PRO A 428 -20.60 1.51 9.88
CA PRO A 428 -20.24 0.63 11.01
C PRO A 428 -19.56 -0.70 10.62
N THR A 429 -18.92 -0.80 9.45
CA THR A 429 -18.28 -2.06 9.00
C THR A 429 -17.25 -2.59 10.01
N ARG A 430 -17.33 -3.88 10.33
CA ARG A 430 -16.44 -4.55 11.31
C ARG A 430 -14.96 -4.51 10.93
N ASN A 431 -14.66 -4.62 9.64
CA ASN A 431 -13.31 -4.50 9.11
C ASN A 431 -13.31 -3.72 7.80
N SER A 432 -12.78 -2.50 7.81
CA SER A 432 -12.73 -1.62 6.65
C SER A 432 -11.61 -1.98 5.65
N HIS A 433 -10.66 -2.85 6.05
CA HIS A 433 -9.46 -3.15 5.26
C HIS A 433 -9.75 -3.60 3.83
N ALA A 434 -10.66 -4.57 3.64
CA ALA A 434 -11.03 -5.05 2.30
C ALA A 434 -12.11 -4.18 1.64
N ALA A 435 -12.89 -3.46 2.44
CA ALA A 435 -13.97 -2.60 1.96
C ALA A 435 -13.44 -1.36 1.23
N ILE A 436 -12.32 -0.77 1.69
CA ILE A 436 -11.73 0.45 1.09
C ILE A 436 -11.38 0.32 -0.41
N ILE A 437 -11.13 -0.90 -0.90
CA ILE A 437 -10.85 -1.18 -2.32
C ILE A 437 -11.96 -1.98 -3.02
N CYS A 438 -13.13 -2.13 -2.40
CA CYS A 438 -14.22 -2.95 -2.95
C CYS A 438 -13.81 -4.39 -3.31
N ARG A 439 -12.94 -5.03 -2.50
CA ARG A 439 -12.18 -6.25 -2.89
C ARG A 439 -13.04 -7.39 -3.45
N GLU A 440 -14.20 -7.61 -2.85
CA GLU A 440 -15.11 -8.73 -3.17
C GLU A 440 -16.55 -8.19 -3.20
N GLU A 441 -16.76 -7.06 -3.89
CA GLU A 441 -18.05 -6.36 -3.87
C GLU A 441 -19.24 -7.15 -4.45
N LEU A 442 -18.96 -8.16 -5.28
CA LEU A 442 -19.98 -9.05 -5.85
C LEU A 442 -20.43 -10.11 -4.83
N GLN A 443 -19.50 -10.63 -4.02
CA GLN A 443 -19.75 -11.67 -3.03
C GLN A 443 -20.14 -11.09 -1.66
N ILE A 444 -19.59 -9.93 -1.31
CA ILE A 444 -19.76 -9.25 -0.03
C ILE A 444 -20.26 -7.83 -0.31
N PRO A 445 -21.59 -7.58 -0.34
CA PRO A 445 -22.15 -6.27 -0.66
C PRO A 445 -21.63 -5.12 0.21
N GLY A 446 -21.26 -5.43 1.47
CA GLY A 446 -20.65 -4.45 2.39
C GLY A 446 -19.31 -3.88 1.93
N HIS A 447 -18.62 -4.51 0.97
CA HIS A 447 -17.40 -3.96 0.39
C HIS A 447 -17.66 -2.83 -0.61
N LYS A 448 -18.87 -2.70 -1.17
CA LYS A 448 -19.22 -1.63 -2.13
C LYS A 448 -19.09 -0.22 -1.54
N VAL A 449 -19.12 -0.11 -0.22
CA VAL A 449 -19.00 1.16 0.49
C VAL A 449 -17.70 1.90 0.18
N GLY A 450 -16.61 1.20 -0.21
CA GLY A 450 -15.36 1.86 -0.58
C GLY A 450 -15.33 2.44 -2.00
N ARG A 451 -16.44 2.40 -2.75
CA ARG A 451 -16.44 2.78 -4.16
C ARG A 451 -16.09 4.25 -4.38
N GLY A 452 -16.55 5.16 -3.51
CA GLY A 452 -16.16 6.56 -3.55
C GLY A 452 -14.65 6.77 -3.40
N VAL A 453 -13.94 5.87 -2.71
CA VAL A 453 -12.47 5.92 -2.62
C VAL A 453 -11.82 5.62 -3.97
N LEU A 454 -12.31 4.59 -4.66
CA LEU A 454 -11.79 4.22 -5.98
C LEU A 454 -12.10 5.32 -7.00
N GLU A 455 -13.30 5.88 -6.97
CA GLU A 455 -13.72 6.97 -7.85
C GLU A 455 -12.89 8.23 -7.60
N HIS A 456 -12.71 8.62 -6.33
CA HIS A 456 -11.85 9.74 -5.93
C HIS A 456 -10.41 9.55 -6.42
N TRP A 457 -9.84 8.36 -6.21
CA TRP A 457 -8.50 8.04 -6.69
C TRP A 457 -8.38 8.14 -8.21
N THR A 458 -9.35 7.59 -8.95
CA THR A 458 -9.32 7.62 -10.41
C THR A 458 -9.50 9.03 -10.98
N ASP A 459 -10.35 9.86 -10.37
CA ASP A 459 -10.61 11.21 -10.85
C ASP A 459 -9.44 12.18 -10.61
N HIS A 460 -8.67 11.94 -9.55
CA HIS A 460 -7.51 12.77 -9.20
C HIS A 460 -6.18 12.21 -9.73
N PHE A 461 -6.23 11.15 -10.53
CA PHE A 461 -5.05 10.54 -11.14
C PHE A 461 -4.44 11.47 -12.19
N ALA A 462 -3.15 11.80 -12.06
CA ALA A 462 -2.47 12.64 -13.04
C ALA A 462 -2.19 11.85 -14.32
N LEU A 463 -2.62 12.35 -15.47
CA LEU A 463 -2.33 11.76 -16.77
C LEU A 463 -0.98 12.17 -17.33
#